data_AF-A0A250JXE9-F1
#
_entry.id   AF-A0A250JXE9-F1
#
_cell.length_a   1.000
_cell.length_b   1.000
_cell.length_c   1.000
_cell.angle_alpha   90.00
_cell.angle_beta   90.00
_cell.angle_gamma   90.00
#
_symmetry.space_group_name_H-M   'P 1'
#
loop_
_entity.id
_entity.type
_entity.pdbx_description
1 polymer ?
#
loop_
_entity_poly.entity_id
_entity_poly.type
_entity_poly.pdbx_seq_one_letter_code
_entity_poly.pdbx_strand_id
1 'polypeptide(L)'
;MMAVVLAGAPAMASRAQAPCGGLRFESGRVVFGQPLAPQGAETDACLAHVAEAILARPAIRSVTVAAKLPDADRLDGRGLAVAKRAADALVTAGVPRTRVSAVAPPSVEGEPAQLQLAYVERPTQPSVARLRAASGAVEAGASETQLRPRTVGDSLYPGELLRTGEAAQAELALADGSTVRVVENSLVKVGAIELMANLQRKVRLDLLRGTVETDAAPGGEDSIFEVRTRGAVAGVRGTRFRVSAQDDGTSRLETLEGKVALSAEQAEVEVAGGQGSRAKPGSPPESPRPLLTAPTLVGPRGGTFPTAPKLAWRTLEGAATYRVELARTADFAADVQTFDTASTELAVPGPRQGKWFWRVMAVDGDGFVGFPSKIYAFDVQP
;
A
#
# COMPACT_ATOMS: atom_id res chain seq x y z
N MET A 1 -3.60 43.13 42.93
CA MET A 1 -3.69 43.31 41.47
C MET A 1 -2.76 42.28 40.84
N MET A 2 -3.22 41.04 40.65
CA MET A 2 -2.44 39.95 40.05
C MET A 2 -3.12 39.54 38.75
N ALA A 3 -2.38 39.66 37.65
CA ALA A 3 -2.86 39.40 36.29
C ALA A 3 -2.96 37.91 36.02
N VAL A 4 -4.13 37.48 35.55
CA VAL A 4 -4.41 36.15 35.01
C VAL A 4 -3.94 36.12 33.56
N VAL A 5 -2.99 35.25 33.22
CA VAL A 5 -2.59 34.97 31.83
C VAL A 5 -3.32 33.71 31.38
N LEU A 6 -4.37 33.89 30.57
CA LEU A 6 -5.05 32.82 29.84
C LEU A 6 -4.19 32.46 28.62
N ALA A 7 -3.51 31.31 28.68
CA ALA A 7 -2.87 30.72 27.51
C ALA A 7 -3.95 30.08 26.62
N GLY A 8 -4.12 30.62 25.42
CA GLY A 8 -5.02 30.10 24.41
C GLY A 8 -4.60 28.70 23.96
N ALA A 9 -5.55 27.77 23.92
CA ALA A 9 -5.37 26.43 23.37
C ALA A 9 -5.04 26.52 21.87
N PRO A 10 -4.10 25.70 21.34
CA PRO A 10 -3.90 25.59 19.91
C PRO A 10 -5.13 24.91 19.30
N ALA A 11 -5.75 25.58 18.33
CA ALA A 11 -6.84 25.05 17.55
C ALA A 11 -6.42 23.71 16.93
N MET A 12 -7.21 22.66 17.20
CA MET A 12 -7.07 21.38 16.52
C MET A 12 -7.22 21.62 15.02
N ALA A 13 -6.14 21.42 14.26
CA ALA A 13 -6.21 21.27 12.83
C ALA A 13 -6.99 19.98 12.54
N SER A 14 -8.28 20.14 12.28
CA SER A 14 -9.11 19.13 11.63
C SER A 14 -8.35 18.63 10.39
N ARG A 15 -8.01 17.34 10.35
CA ARG A 15 -7.56 16.70 9.11
C ARG A 15 -8.71 16.86 8.12
N ALA A 16 -8.57 17.81 7.21
CA ALA A 16 -9.53 18.02 6.13
C ALA A 16 -9.81 16.67 5.48
N GLN A 17 -11.05 16.21 5.59
CA GLN A 17 -11.51 15.01 4.92
C GLN A 17 -11.20 15.19 3.43
N ALA A 18 -10.48 14.24 2.81
CA ALA A 18 -10.11 14.36 1.41
C ALA A 18 -11.36 14.70 0.58
N PRO A 19 -11.30 15.64 -0.39
CA PRO A 19 -12.47 16.27 -1.01
C PRO A 19 -13.53 15.29 -1.57
N CYS A 20 -13.12 14.06 -1.87
CA CYS A 20 -13.95 13.01 -2.46
C CYS A 20 -14.32 11.85 -1.51
N GLY A 21 -14.00 11.95 -0.21
CA GLY A 21 -14.33 10.94 0.80
C GLY A 21 -13.64 9.57 0.65
N GLY A 22 -12.68 9.42 -0.28
CA GLY A 22 -11.99 8.15 -0.55
C GLY A 22 -11.91 7.81 -2.05
N LEU A 23 -11.24 8.68 -2.81
CA LEU A 23 -11.05 8.54 -4.26
C LEU A 23 -10.25 7.27 -4.61
N ARG A 24 -10.81 6.42 -5.47
CA ARG A 24 -10.18 5.20 -5.97
C ARG A 24 -10.41 5.04 -7.47
N PHE A 25 -9.47 4.40 -8.16
CA PHE A 25 -9.57 4.09 -9.59
C PHE A 25 -9.73 2.59 -9.75
N GLU A 26 -10.93 2.12 -10.10
CA GLU A 26 -11.24 0.69 -10.12
C GLU A 26 -11.93 0.32 -11.43
N SER A 27 -11.32 -0.57 -12.20
CA SER A 27 -11.93 -1.18 -13.39
C SER A 27 -12.56 -0.17 -14.37
N GLY A 28 -11.83 0.93 -14.67
CA GLY A 28 -12.31 1.98 -15.58
C GLY A 28 -13.36 2.92 -14.97
N ARG A 29 -13.58 2.88 -13.66
CA ARG A 29 -14.45 3.82 -12.94
C ARG A 29 -13.70 4.53 -11.82
N VAL A 30 -14.00 5.82 -11.66
CA VAL A 30 -13.60 6.59 -10.50
C VAL A 30 -14.64 6.35 -9.41
N VAL A 31 -14.20 5.77 -8.30
CA VAL A 31 -15.05 5.44 -7.15
C VAL A 31 -14.80 6.48 -6.06
N PHE A 32 -15.89 7.02 -5.53
CA PHE A 32 -15.89 8.01 -4.46
C PHE A 32 -16.32 7.37 -3.14
N GLY A 33 -15.98 8.00 -2.01
CA GLY A 33 -16.41 7.52 -0.70
C GLY A 33 -17.92 7.67 -0.46
N GLN A 34 -18.55 8.61 -1.16
CA GLN A 34 -19.99 8.89 -1.14
C GLN A 34 -20.45 9.26 -2.56
N PRO A 35 -21.74 9.11 -2.91
CA PRO A 35 -22.27 9.58 -4.18
C PRO A 35 -21.95 11.06 -4.42
N LEU A 36 -21.35 11.38 -5.57
CA LEU A 36 -20.97 12.74 -5.90
C LEU A 36 -22.21 13.50 -6.39
N ALA A 37 -22.61 14.54 -5.66
CA ALA A 37 -23.77 15.34 -6.03
C ALA A 37 -23.60 15.97 -7.43
N PRO A 38 -24.69 16.31 -8.13
CA PRO A 38 -24.63 16.90 -9.45
C PRO A 38 -23.96 18.27 -9.51
N GLN A 39 -23.85 18.99 -8.38
CA GLN A 39 -23.30 20.34 -8.27
C GLN A 39 -23.05 20.71 -6.81
N GLY A 40 -22.23 21.74 -6.57
CA GLY A 40 -21.97 22.31 -5.25
C GLY A 40 -20.48 22.46 -4.98
N ALA A 41 -20.13 23.25 -3.96
CA ALA A 41 -18.73 23.53 -3.61
C ALA A 41 -17.92 22.26 -3.32
N GLU A 42 -18.53 21.27 -2.64
CA GLU A 42 -17.91 19.97 -2.39
C GLU A 42 -17.66 19.18 -3.69
N THR A 43 -18.58 19.28 -4.65
CA THR A 43 -18.44 18.65 -5.97
C THR A 43 -17.28 19.28 -6.74
N ASP A 44 -17.16 20.60 -6.73
CA ASP A 44 -16.09 21.30 -7.44
C ASP A 44 -14.71 20.99 -6.81
N ALA A 45 -14.64 20.96 -5.48
CA ALA A 45 -13.43 20.54 -4.76
C ALA A 45 -13.05 19.08 -5.07
N CYS A 46 -14.02 18.17 -5.13
CA CYS A 46 -13.76 16.79 -5.51
C CYS A 46 -13.31 16.67 -6.98
N LEU A 47 -13.93 17.39 -7.91
CA LEU A 47 -13.52 17.38 -9.32
C LEU A 47 -12.10 17.91 -9.52
N ALA A 48 -11.69 18.94 -8.77
CA ALA A 48 -10.30 19.39 -8.78
C ALA A 48 -9.33 18.30 -8.29
N HIS A 49 -9.66 17.61 -7.19
CA HIS A 49 -8.87 16.49 -6.69
C HIS A 49 -8.82 15.31 -7.67
N VAL A 50 -9.92 15.01 -8.37
CA VAL A 50 -9.96 14.02 -9.44
C VAL A 50 -9.05 14.41 -10.60
N ALA A 51 -9.03 15.69 -10.99
CA ALA A 51 -8.16 16.17 -12.06
C ALA A 51 -6.67 15.98 -11.72
N GLU A 52 -6.25 16.33 -10.51
CA GLU A 52 -4.89 16.07 -10.01
C GLU A 52 -4.54 14.58 -10.09
N ALA A 53 -5.46 13.72 -9.64
CA ALA A 53 -5.31 12.29 -9.70
C ALA A 53 -5.19 11.78 -11.16
N ILE A 54 -6.02 12.26 -12.07
CA ILE A 54 -5.94 11.91 -13.50
C ILE A 54 -4.60 12.33 -14.10
N LEU A 55 -4.09 13.51 -13.75
CA LEU A 55 -2.81 14.03 -14.23
C LEU A 55 -1.62 13.27 -13.65
N ALA A 56 -1.76 12.70 -12.46
CA ALA A 56 -0.77 11.79 -11.87
C ALA A 56 -0.70 10.42 -12.57
N ARG A 57 -1.63 10.10 -13.48
CA ARG A 57 -1.75 8.78 -14.13
C ARG A 57 -1.65 8.88 -15.67
N PRO A 58 -0.43 8.81 -16.24
CA PRO A 58 -0.19 8.98 -17.69
C PRO A 58 -0.92 7.96 -18.58
N ALA A 59 -1.23 6.78 -18.03
CA ALA A 59 -1.93 5.72 -18.74
C ALA A 59 -3.39 6.05 -19.03
N ILE A 60 -4.04 6.89 -18.21
CA ILE A 60 -5.40 7.34 -18.47
C ILE A 60 -5.36 8.23 -19.71
N ARG A 61 -6.00 7.79 -20.80
CA ARG A 61 -6.07 8.55 -22.05
C ARG A 61 -7.37 9.31 -22.20
N SER A 62 -8.47 8.83 -21.65
CA SER A 62 -9.73 9.55 -21.65
C SER A 62 -10.50 9.36 -20.35
N VAL A 63 -11.34 10.34 -20.04
CA VAL A 63 -12.27 10.36 -18.92
C VAL A 63 -13.62 10.81 -19.44
N THR A 64 -14.66 10.15 -18.99
CA THR A 64 -16.05 10.39 -19.35
C THR A 64 -16.81 10.75 -18.10
N VAL A 65 -17.37 11.96 -18.06
CA VAL A 65 -18.25 12.43 -16.98
C VAL A 65 -19.68 12.11 -17.37
N ALA A 66 -20.37 11.34 -16.54
CA ALA A 66 -21.77 10.97 -16.70
C ALA A 66 -22.62 11.63 -15.61
N ALA A 67 -23.63 12.40 -16.00
CA ALA A 67 -24.65 12.88 -15.07
C ALA A 67 -25.86 11.95 -15.12
N LYS A 68 -26.11 11.24 -14.01
CA LYS A 68 -27.32 10.43 -13.81
C LYS A 68 -28.32 11.28 -13.04
N LEU A 69 -29.35 11.75 -13.74
CA LEU A 69 -30.45 12.55 -13.19
C LEU A 69 -31.77 11.83 -13.45
N PRO A 70 -32.77 11.96 -12.55
CA PRO A 70 -34.12 11.45 -12.78
C PRO A 70 -34.64 11.85 -14.16
N ASP A 71 -35.44 10.98 -14.79
CA ASP A 71 -35.86 11.18 -16.19
C ASP A 71 -36.57 12.51 -16.44
N ALA A 72 -37.31 13.03 -15.46
CA ALA A 72 -37.94 14.35 -15.53
C ALA A 72 -36.94 15.50 -15.76
N ASP A 73 -35.71 15.39 -15.23
CA ASP A 73 -34.64 16.37 -15.41
C ASP A 73 -33.74 16.07 -16.63
N ARG A 74 -33.75 14.83 -17.14
CA ARG A 74 -32.97 14.43 -18.32
C ARG A 74 -33.60 14.94 -19.62
N LEU A 75 -34.93 14.90 -19.72
CA LEU A 75 -35.67 15.25 -20.93
C LEU A 75 -35.52 16.74 -21.33
N ASP A 76 -35.21 17.60 -20.37
CA ASP A 76 -34.99 19.04 -20.58
C ASP A 76 -33.53 19.41 -20.95
N GLY A 77 -32.65 18.43 -21.18
CA GLY A 77 -31.23 18.67 -21.50
C GLY A 77 -30.36 19.11 -20.31
N ARG A 78 -30.94 19.25 -19.11
CA ARG A 78 -30.22 19.62 -17.87
C ARG A 78 -29.17 18.56 -17.50
N GLY A 79 -29.46 17.28 -17.77
CA GLY A 79 -28.50 16.17 -17.64
C GLY A 79 -27.17 16.44 -18.33
N LEU A 80 -27.21 16.75 -19.62
CA LEU A 80 -26.00 16.99 -20.39
C LEU A 80 -25.30 18.29 -19.96
N ALA A 81 -26.06 19.32 -19.58
CA ALA A 81 -25.50 20.58 -19.07
C ALA A 81 -24.70 20.36 -17.78
N VAL A 82 -25.24 19.57 -16.85
CA VAL A 82 -24.57 19.17 -15.60
C VAL A 82 -23.28 18.40 -15.89
N ALA A 83 -23.34 17.40 -16.78
CA ALA A 83 -22.16 16.62 -17.16
C ALA A 83 -21.07 17.49 -17.81
N LYS A 84 -21.47 18.42 -18.70
CA LYS A 84 -20.54 19.36 -19.37
C LYS A 84 -19.88 20.31 -18.37
N ARG A 85 -20.63 20.86 -17.41
CA ARG A 85 -20.06 21.73 -16.37
C ARG A 85 -19.00 21.00 -15.55
N ALA A 86 -19.29 19.76 -15.16
CA ALA A 86 -18.31 18.93 -14.44
C ALA A 86 -17.10 18.56 -15.30
N ALA A 87 -17.28 18.29 -16.60
CA ALA A 87 -16.18 18.12 -17.54
C ALA A 87 -15.34 19.39 -17.71
N ASP A 88 -15.96 20.56 -17.77
CA ASP A 88 -15.28 21.85 -17.86
C ASP A 88 -14.47 22.15 -16.58
N ALA A 89 -14.93 21.70 -15.42
CA ALA A 89 -14.17 21.78 -14.17
C ALA A 89 -12.89 20.94 -14.21
N LEU A 90 -12.93 19.71 -14.75
CA LEU A 90 -11.73 18.89 -14.96
C LEU A 90 -10.74 19.57 -15.92
N VAL A 91 -11.26 20.21 -16.97
CA VAL A 91 -10.43 20.92 -17.96
C VAL A 91 -9.80 22.16 -17.35
N THR A 92 -10.55 22.92 -16.56
CA THR A 92 -10.06 24.09 -15.82
C THR A 92 -8.97 23.70 -14.82
N ALA A 93 -9.07 22.52 -14.22
CA ALA A 93 -8.06 21.94 -13.35
C ALA A 93 -6.87 21.28 -14.09
N GLY A 94 -6.79 21.43 -15.42
CA GLY A 94 -5.61 21.07 -16.22
C GLY A 94 -5.71 19.76 -17.01
N VAL A 95 -6.81 19.02 -16.94
CA VAL A 95 -6.99 17.83 -17.80
C VAL A 95 -7.23 18.28 -19.24
N PRO A 96 -6.44 17.81 -20.24
CA PRO A 96 -6.63 18.25 -21.63
C PRO A 96 -8.06 18.01 -22.13
N ARG A 97 -8.68 19.02 -22.79
CA ARG A 97 -10.03 18.94 -23.36
C ARG A 97 -10.23 17.70 -24.24
N THR A 98 -9.21 17.31 -24.99
CA THR A 98 -9.20 16.13 -25.88
C THR A 98 -9.36 14.80 -25.14
N ARG A 99 -9.12 14.79 -23.82
CA ARG A 99 -9.26 13.61 -22.97
C ARG A 99 -10.59 13.57 -22.23
N VAL A 100 -11.40 14.63 -22.25
CA VAL A 100 -12.62 14.72 -21.43
C VAL A 100 -13.86 14.66 -22.32
N SER A 101 -14.78 13.78 -21.99
CA SER A 101 -16.10 13.69 -22.62
C SER A 101 -17.22 13.77 -21.57
N ALA A 102 -18.40 14.19 -21.98
CA ALA A 102 -19.56 14.37 -21.11
C ALA A 102 -20.79 13.67 -21.71
N VAL A 103 -21.50 12.90 -20.89
CA VAL A 103 -22.70 12.13 -21.28
C VAL A 103 -23.79 12.23 -20.21
N ALA A 104 -25.04 12.00 -20.59
CA ALA A 104 -26.17 11.97 -19.68
C ALA A 104 -27.03 10.71 -19.94
N PRO A 105 -26.60 9.54 -19.43
CA PRO A 105 -27.34 8.29 -19.64
C PRO A 105 -28.67 8.30 -18.86
N PRO A 106 -29.64 7.47 -19.24
CA PRO A 106 -30.86 7.28 -18.46
C PRO A 106 -30.53 6.78 -17.04
N SER A 107 -31.26 7.31 -16.05
CA SER A 107 -31.18 6.85 -14.66
C SER A 107 -32.11 5.66 -14.43
N VAL A 108 -31.80 4.83 -13.43
CA VAL A 108 -32.77 3.84 -12.93
C VAL A 108 -33.78 4.58 -12.03
N GLU A 109 -35.06 4.22 -12.13
CA GLU A 109 -36.12 4.81 -11.31
C GLU A 109 -35.83 4.60 -9.81
N GLY A 110 -35.87 5.69 -9.03
CA GLY A 110 -35.56 5.67 -7.60
C GLY A 110 -34.08 5.91 -7.23
N GLU A 111 -33.16 6.00 -8.19
CA GLU A 111 -31.78 6.41 -7.89
C GLU A 111 -31.65 7.93 -7.69
N PRO A 112 -30.89 8.39 -6.68
CA PRO A 112 -30.63 9.81 -6.49
C PRO A 112 -29.74 10.38 -7.60
N ALA A 113 -29.92 11.67 -7.85
CA ALA A 113 -29.11 12.44 -8.79
C ALA A 113 -27.62 12.40 -8.41
N GLN A 114 -26.75 11.99 -9.34
CA GLN A 114 -25.31 11.86 -9.08
C GLN A 114 -24.43 12.00 -10.33
N LEU A 115 -23.17 12.39 -10.12
CA LEU A 115 -22.10 12.33 -11.11
C LEU A 115 -21.34 11.01 -10.99
N GLN A 116 -21.05 10.40 -12.14
CA GLN A 116 -20.18 9.24 -12.27
C GLN A 116 -19.06 9.56 -13.25
N LEU A 117 -17.84 9.13 -12.94
CA LEU A 117 -16.70 9.31 -13.82
C LEU A 117 -16.18 7.95 -14.23
N ALA A 118 -16.07 7.73 -15.53
CA ALA A 118 -15.42 6.56 -16.11
C ALA A 118 -14.12 6.99 -16.80
N TYR A 119 -13.13 6.11 -16.87
CA TYR A 119 -11.87 6.38 -17.53
C TYR A 119 -11.43 5.21 -18.39
N VAL A 120 -10.64 5.50 -19.42
CA VAL A 120 -10.01 4.50 -20.28
C VAL A 120 -8.51 4.67 -20.19
N GLU A 121 -7.84 3.59 -19.80
CA GLU A 121 -6.39 3.49 -19.90
C GLU A 121 -6.02 2.98 -21.30
N ARG A 122 -5.04 3.62 -21.93
CA ARG A 122 -4.29 3.03 -23.06
C ARG A 122 -2.81 3.15 -22.74
N PRO A 123 -2.31 2.26 -21.87
CA PRO A 123 -0.90 2.20 -21.63
C PRO A 123 -0.21 1.57 -22.83
N THR A 124 1.05 1.94 -23.05
CA THR A 124 1.88 1.35 -24.12
C THR A 124 2.28 -0.09 -23.82
N GLN A 125 2.18 -0.50 -22.55
CA GLN A 125 2.47 -1.83 -22.04
C GLN A 125 1.37 -2.24 -21.04
N PRO A 126 1.08 -3.54 -20.88
CA PRO A 126 0.15 -3.98 -19.84
C PRO A 126 0.67 -3.57 -18.45
N SER A 127 -0.24 -3.29 -17.52
CA SER A 127 0.14 -3.08 -16.13
C SER A 127 0.71 -4.36 -15.54
N VAL A 128 1.72 -4.21 -14.69
CA VAL A 128 2.41 -5.33 -14.03
C VAL A 128 2.03 -5.47 -12.58
N ALA A 129 1.53 -4.40 -11.96
CA ALA A 129 0.99 -4.45 -10.62
C ALA A 129 -0.17 -3.49 -10.46
N ARG A 130 -0.97 -3.71 -9.41
CA ARG A 130 -1.99 -2.79 -8.94
C ARG A 130 -1.85 -2.58 -7.45
N LEU A 131 -1.95 -1.33 -7.01
CA LEU A 131 -1.93 -0.96 -5.61
C LEU A 131 -3.25 -1.39 -4.94
N ARG A 132 -3.18 -2.43 -4.10
CA ARG A 132 -4.32 -3.03 -3.37
C ARG A 132 -4.64 -2.30 -2.09
N ALA A 133 -3.61 -1.89 -1.38
CA ALA A 133 -3.71 -1.12 -0.17
C ALA A 133 -2.55 -0.13 -0.08
N ALA A 134 -2.80 1.02 0.52
CA ALA A 134 -1.78 2.05 0.73
C ALA A 134 -2.13 2.83 2.00
N SER A 135 -1.12 3.12 2.81
CA SER A 135 -1.22 4.08 3.90
C SER A 135 0.06 4.92 4.00
N GLY A 136 -0.07 6.16 4.47
CA GLY A 136 1.04 7.11 4.47
C GLY A 136 1.39 7.63 3.07
N ALA A 137 2.61 8.13 2.91
CA ALA A 137 3.12 8.65 1.64
C ALA A 137 3.57 7.50 0.73
N VAL A 138 2.75 7.20 -0.28
CA VAL A 138 3.04 6.21 -1.32
C VAL A 138 3.09 6.92 -2.67
N GLU A 139 4.21 6.78 -3.37
CA GLU A 139 4.45 7.47 -4.64
C GLU A 139 5.05 6.53 -5.68
N ALA A 140 4.75 6.73 -6.95
CA ALA A 140 5.35 5.96 -8.03
C ALA A 140 5.60 6.79 -9.30
N GLY A 141 6.61 6.40 -10.08
CA GLY A 141 6.99 7.06 -11.31
C GLY A 141 8.20 6.41 -11.99
N ALA A 142 8.59 6.90 -13.17
CA ALA A 142 9.67 6.30 -13.97
C ALA A 142 11.08 6.52 -13.39
N SER A 143 11.24 7.48 -12.47
CA SER A 143 12.50 7.80 -11.78
C SER A 143 12.22 8.49 -10.44
N GLU A 144 13.21 8.56 -9.54
CA GLU A 144 13.04 9.18 -8.21
C GLU A 144 12.63 10.67 -8.27
N THR A 145 12.97 11.38 -9.36
CA THR A 145 12.60 12.79 -9.57
C THR A 145 11.21 12.97 -10.19
N GLN A 146 10.58 11.90 -10.66
CA GLN A 146 9.27 11.90 -11.31
C GLN A 146 8.22 11.16 -10.49
N LEU A 147 8.49 10.91 -9.21
CA LEU A 147 7.55 10.27 -8.30
C LEU A 147 6.32 11.15 -8.10
N ARG A 148 5.15 10.52 -8.20
CA ARG A 148 3.86 11.16 -7.97
C ARG A 148 3.06 10.34 -6.97
N PRO A 149 2.25 10.96 -6.10
CA PRO A 149 1.38 10.24 -5.18
C PRO A 149 0.51 9.20 -5.90
N ARG A 150 0.41 8.00 -5.31
CA ARG A 150 -0.43 6.90 -5.77
C ARG A 150 -1.45 6.54 -4.72
N THR A 151 -2.62 6.12 -5.18
CA THR A 151 -3.71 5.69 -4.31
C THR A 151 -4.17 4.28 -4.67
N VAL A 152 -4.90 3.65 -3.75
CA VAL A 152 -5.49 2.32 -3.98
C VAL A 152 -6.26 2.28 -5.31
N GLY A 153 -6.06 1.20 -6.06
CA GLY A 153 -6.59 0.98 -7.40
C GLY A 153 -5.60 1.30 -8.53
N ASP A 154 -4.55 2.09 -8.25
CA ASP A 154 -3.60 2.51 -9.27
C ASP A 154 -2.78 1.36 -9.84
N SER A 155 -2.67 1.35 -11.17
CA SER A 155 -1.80 0.45 -11.91
C SER A 155 -0.36 0.96 -11.90
N LEU A 156 0.58 0.03 -11.75
CA LEU A 156 2.01 0.24 -12.01
C LEU A 156 2.42 -0.45 -13.31
N TYR A 157 3.40 0.15 -13.98
CA TYR A 157 3.90 -0.26 -15.28
C TYR A 157 5.35 -0.74 -15.20
N PRO A 158 5.81 -1.57 -16.17
CA PRO A 158 7.19 -2.03 -16.20
C PRO A 158 8.19 -0.88 -16.08
N GLY A 159 9.14 -1.03 -15.16
CA GLY A 159 10.21 -0.08 -14.92
C GLY A 159 9.88 1.06 -13.97
N GLU A 160 8.62 1.21 -13.52
CA GLU A 160 8.28 2.22 -12.51
C GLU A 160 8.90 1.87 -11.14
N LEU A 161 9.32 2.93 -10.45
CA LEU A 161 9.68 2.91 -9.04
C LEU A 161 8.44 3.15 -8.20
N LEU A 162 8.32 2.41 -7.09
CA LEU A 162 7.39 2.68 -6.00
C LEU A 162 8.19 3.03 -4.74
N ARG A 163 7.86 4.16 -4.13
CA ARG A 163 8.44 4.67 -2.88
C ARG A 163 7.39 4.67 -1.78
N THR A 164 7.79 4.19 -0.61
CA THR A 164 7.07 4.35 0.65
C THR A 164 7.91 5.23 1.59
N GLY A 165 7.30 6.29 2.12
CA GLY A 165 7.92 7.15 3.12
C GLY A 165 7.96 6.54 4.52
N GLU A 166 8.27 7.37 5.52
CA GLU A 166 8.18 7.03 6.94
C GLU A 166 6.73 6.70 7.34
N ALA A 167 6.54 5.63 8.12
CA ALA A 167 5.22 5.12 8.52
C ALA A 167 4.26 4.86 7.35
N ALA A 168 4.79 4.72 6.13
CA ALA A 168 4.01 4.43 4.93
C ALA A 168 4.16 2.96 4.53
N GLN A 169 3.16 2.41 3.87
CA GLN A 169 3.24 1.07 3.30
C GLN A 169 2.36 0.98 2.06
N ALA A 170 2.67 0.03 1.19
CA ALA A 170 1.91 -0.29 0.02
C ALA A 170 1.79 -1.81 -0.13
N GLU A 171 0.61 -2.30 -0.48
CA GLU A 171 0.43 -3.69 -0.92
C GLU A 171 0.16 -3.70 -2.43
N LEU A 172 0.99 -4.41 -3.17
CA LEU A 172 0.86 -4.60 -4.60
C LEU A 172 0.27 -5.98 -4.88
N ALA A 173 -0.77 -6.06 -5.71
CA ALA A 173 -1.11 -7.28 -6.42
C ALA A 173 -0.39 -7.27 -7.77
N LEU A 174 0.51 -8.22 -7.99
CA LEU A 174 1.21 -8.39 -9.25
C LEU A 174 0.32 -9.10 -10.29
N ALA A 175 0.63 -8.91 -11.57
CA ALA A 175 -0.12 -9.51 -12.67
C ALA A 175 -0.05 -11.05 -12.70
N ASP A 176 0.96 -11.66 -12.04
CA ASP A 176 1.10 -13.11 -11.91
C ASP A 176 0.28 -13.72 -10.76
N GLY A 177 -0.43 -12.89 -9.98
CA GLY A 177 -1.21 -13.30 -8.82
C GLY A 177 -0.46 -13.24 -7.48
N SER A 178 0.83 -12.91 -7.49
CA SER A 178 1.60 -12.70 -6.25
C SER A 178 1.21 -11.40 -5.55
N THR A 179 1.39 -11.33 -4.23
CA THR A 179 1.25 -10.09 -3.46
C THR A 179 2.57 -9.66 -2.87
N VAL A 180 2.84 -8.35 -2.89
CA VAL A 180 4.08 -7.75 -2.38
C VAL A 180 3.72 -6.59 -1.47
N ARG A 181 4.00 -6.73 -0.17
CA ARG A 181 3.94 -5.63 0.79
C ARG A 181 5.28 -4.90 0.81
N VAL A 182 5.26 -3.64 0.44
CA VAL A 182 6.39 -2.72 0.50
C VAL A 182 6.23 -1.91 1.78
N VAL A 183 7.11 -2.14 2.75
CA VAL A 183 7.01 -1.50 4.07
C VAL A 183 7.61 -0.10 4.03
N GLU A 184 7.58 0.63 5.15
CA GLU A 184 8.11 2.00 5.23
C GLU A 184 9.56 2.14 4.77
N ASN A 185 9.92 3.35 4.36
CA ASN A 185 11.27 3.71 3.93
C ASN A 185 11.85 2.81 2.83
N SER A 186 11.00 2.36 1.90
CA SER A 186 11.40 1.42 0.85
C SER A 186 11.32 2.06 -0.54
N LEU A 187 12.18 1.58 -1.43
CA LEU A 187 12.16 1.91 -2.85
C LEU A 187 12.33 0.64 -3.65
N VAL A 188 11.29 0.28 -4.40
CA VAL A 188 11.28 -0.92 -5.26
C VAL A 188 11.00 -0.52 -6.69
N LYS A 189 11.74 -1.10 -7.63
CA LYS A 189 11.46 -1.02 -9.06
C LYS A 189 10.69 -2.27 -9.47
N VAL A 190 9.52 -2.08 -10.06
CA VAL A 190 8.71 -3.19 -10.59
C VAL A 190 9.15 -3.44 -12.02
N GLY A 191 9.75 -4.60 -12.29
CA GLY A 191 10.20 -4.99 -13.62
C GLY A 191 9.05 -5.36 -14.56
N ALA A 192 9.41 -5.81 -15.77
CA ALA A 192 8.45 -6.46 -16.65
C ALA A 192 8.00 -7.79 -16.03
N ILE A 193 6.71 -8.10 -16.16
CA ILE A 193 6.15 -9.41 -15.83
C ILE A 193 5.74 -10.08 -17.14
N GLU A 194 6.45 -11.15 -17.49
CA GLU A 194 6.13 -11.97 -18.66
C GLU A 194 5.31 -13.16 -18.19
N LEU A 195 4.09 -13.29 -18.71
CA LEU A 195 3.25 -14.45 -18.50
C LEU A 195 3.20 -15.23 -19.81
N MET A 196 3.54 -16.51 -19.75
CA MET A 196 3.64 -17.43 -20.88
C MET A 196 2.66 -18.59 -20.71
N ALA A 197 2.58 -19.47 -21.70
CA ALA A 197 1.78 -20.69 -21.62
C ALA A 197 2.21 -21.57 -20.42
N ASN A 198 1.34 -22.49 -19.99
CA ASN A 198 1.65 -23.47 -18.94
C ASN A 198 2.05 -22.86 -17.57
N LEU A 199 1.51 -21.69 -17.23
CA LEU A 199 1.84 -20.95 -15.99
C LEU A 199 3.31 -20.55 -15.87
N GLN A 200 4.07 -20.59 -16.97
CA GLN A 200 5.42 -20.05 -17.01
C GLN A 200 5.35 -18.54 -16.84
N ARG A 201 6.19 -18.01 -15.95
CA ARG A 201 6.29 -16.58 -15.74
C ARG A 201 7.72 -16.13 -15.49
N LYS A 202 7.99 -14.87 -15.79
CA LYS A 202 9.20 -14.18 -15.33
C LYS A 202 8.78 -12.90 -14.62
N VAL A 203 9.03 -12.86 -13.32
CA VAL A 203 8.82 -11.69 -12.45
C VAL A 203 10.16 -11.26 -11.90
N ARG A 204 10.47 -9.97 -12.03
CA ARG A 204 11.65 -9.36 -11.42
C ARG A 204 11.25 -8.10 -10.67
N LEU A 205 11.67 -8.01 -9.42
CA LEU A 205 11.56 -6.83 -8.58
C LEU A 205 12.96 -6.41 -8.18
N ASP A 206 13.33 -5.14 -8.38
CA ASP A 206 14.62 -4.63 -7.90
C ASP A 206 14.36 -3.81 -6.63
N LEU A 207 14.72 -4.37 -5.46
CA LEU A 207 14.68 -3.68 -4.18
C LEU A 207 15.96 -2.86 -4.00
N LEU A 208 15.82 -1.54 -4.12
CA LEU A 208 16.95 -0.61 -4.03
C LEU A 208 17.30 -0.29 -2.57
N ARG A 209 16.30 -0.15 -1.70
CA ARG A 209 16.43 0.05 -0.25
C ARG A 209 15.13 -0.33 0.46
N GLY A 210 15.23 -0.64 1.75
CA GLY A 210 14.09 -0.95 2.61
C GLY A 210 13.74 -2.44 2.60
N THR A 211 12.46 -2.78 2.73
CA THR A 211 12.02 -4.18 2.85
C THR A 211 10.76 -4.47 2.04
N VAL A 212 10.72 -5.65 1.43
CA VAL A 212 9.50 -6.20 0.82
C VAL A 212 9.16 -7.54 1.47
N GLU A 213 7.88 -7.74 1.77
CA GLU A 213 7.32 -9.04 2.16
C GLU A 213 6.51 -9.56 0.98
N THR A 214 6.81 -10.77 0.52
CA THR A 214 6.23 -11.32 -0.71
C THR A 214 5.53 -12.63 -0.40
N ASP A 215 4.29 -12.76 -0.88
CA ASP A 215 3.58 -14.02 -1.04
C ASP A 215 3.57 -14.35 -2.54
N ALA A 216 4.55 -15.16 -2.95
CA ALA A 216 4.73 -15.50 -4.36
C ALA A 216 3.76 -16.62 -4.75
N ALA A 217 2.93 -16.37 -5.77
CA ALA A 217 2.02 -17.37 -6.30
C ALA A 217 2.80 -18.62 -6.76
N PRO A 218 2.23 -19.84 -6.67
CA PRO A 218 2.86 -21.02 -7.25
C PRO A 218 3.17 -20.84 -8.74
N GLY A 219 4.28 -21.39 -9.21
CA GLY A 219 4.70 -21.28 -10.62
C GLY A 219 4.79 -22.62 -11.33
N GLY A 220 4.56 -22.59 -12.64
CA GLY A 220 4.85 -23.72 -13.52
C GLY A 220 6.34 -24.02 -13.56
N GLU A 221 6.70 -25.11 -14.22
CA GLU A 221 8.10 -25.45 -14.50
C GLU A 221 8.80 -24.30 -15.25
N ASP A 222 10.06 -24.02 -14.92
CA ASP A 222 10.84 -22.87 -15.44
C ASP A 222 10.30 -21.46 -15.12
N SER A 223 9.35 -21.34 -14.18
CA SER A 223 8.94 -20.01 -13.68
C SER A 223 10.07 -19.36 -12.89
N ILE A 224 10.32 -18.09 -13.17
CA ILE A 224 11.30 -17.26 -12.47
C ILE A 224 10.54 -16.19 -11.72
N PHE A 225 10.71 -16.15 -10.40
CA PHE A 225 10.34 -15.02 -9.56
C PHE A 225 11.58 -14.62 -8.78
N GLU A 226 12.10 -13.42 -9.05
CA GLU A 226 13.31 -12.90 -8.43
C GLU A 226 13.05 -11.57 -7.74
N VAL A 227 13.53 -11.45 -6.50
CA VAL A 227 13.76 -10.16 -5.84
C VAL A 227 15.26 -9.90 -5.84
N ARG A 228 15.67 -8.85 -6.53
CA ARG A 228 17.07 -8.46 -6.68
C ARG A 228 17.36 -7.29 -5.75
N THR A 229 18.45 -7.39 -5.02
CA THR A 229 19.04 -6.27 -4.30
C THR A 229 20.37 -5.91 -4.96
N ARG A 230 21.08 -4.93 -4.41
CA ARG A 230 22.44 -4.60 -4.87
C ARG A 230 23.41 -5.79 -4.73
N GLY A 231 23.27 -6.59 -3.67
CA GLY A 231 24.25 -7.62 -3.30
C GLY A 231 23.79 -9.05 -3.51
N ALA A 232 22.51 -9.30 -3.80
CA ALA A 232 21.98 -10.65 -3.87
C ALA A 232 20.74 -10.77 -4.75
N VAL A 233 20.41 -12.02 -5.10
CA VAL A 233 19.18 -12.39 -5.80
C VAL A 233 18.45 -13.44 -4.96
N ALA A 234 17.20 -13.18 -4.60
CA ALA A 234 16.31 -14.13 -3.97
C ALA A 234 15.38 -14.73 -5.03
N GLY A 235 15.60 -15.98 -5.41
CA GLY A 235 14.81 -16.72 -6.41
C GLY A 235 13.83 -17.69 -5.76
N VAL A 236 12.56 -17.65 -6.18
CA VAL A 236 11.50 -18.44 -5.53
C VAL A 236 10.62 -19.21 -6.52
N ARG A 237 10.12 -20.35 -6.04
CA ARG A 237 9.12 -21.18 -6.72
C ARG A 237 7.88 -21.40 -5.83
N GLY A 238 7.25 -20.30 -5.42
CA GLY A 238 6.06 -20.29 -4.56
C GLY A 238 6.42 -20.35 -3.07
N THR A 239 6.39 -19.19 -2.40
CA THR A 239 6.87 -19.03 -1.01
C THR A 239 6.34 -17.75 -0.37
N ARG A 240 6.29 -17.75 0.96
CA ARG A 240 6.17 -16.52 1.74
C ARG A 240 7.52 -16.15 2.34
N PHE A 241 8.03 -14.98 2.03
CA PHE A 241 9.36 -14.55 2.44
C PHE A 241 9.48 -13.03 2.55
N ARG A 242 10.54 -12.57 3.20
CA ARG A 242 10.90 -11.16 3.31
C ARG A 242 12.30 -10.95 2.76
N VAL A 243 12.50 -9.85 2.06
CA VAL A 243 13.83 -9.41 1.61
C VAL A 243 14.02 -7.99 2.06
N SER A 244 15.13 -7.73 2.75
CA SER A 244 15.55 -6.38 3.12
C SER A 244 16.88 -6.03 2.47
N ALA A 245 16.97 -4.78 2.00
CA ALA A 245 18.18 -4.17 1.47
C ALA A 245 18.59 -3.02 2.39
N GLN A 246 19.70 -3.20 3.10
CA GLN A 246 20.28 -2.19 3.98
C GLN A 246 21.13 -1.18 3.19
N ASP A 247 21.33 0.01 3.75
CA ASP A 247 22.08 1.09 3.09
C ASP A 247 23.55 0.76 2.84
N ASP A 248 24.14 -0.14 3.65
CA ASP A 248 25.48 -0.67 3.46
C ASP A 248 25.56 -1.68 2.30
N GLY A 249 24.43 -1.99 1.65
CA GLY A 249 24.30 -2.98 0.57
C GLY A 249 24.05 -4.41 1.06
N THR A 250 24.04 -4.64 2.37
CA THR A 250 23.76 -5.95 2.96
C THR A 250 22.31 -6.34 2.69
N SER A 251 22.13 -7.54 2.15
CA SER A 251 20.82 -8.11 1.85
C SER A 251 20.49 -9.19 2.86
N ARG A 252 19.27 -9.14 3.42
CA ARG A 252 18.75 -10.17 4.33
C ARG A 252 17.52 -10.81 3.73
N LEU A 253 17.45 -12.13 3.85
CA LEU A 253 16.32 -12.95 3.42
C LEU A 253 15.79 -13.71 4.62
N GLU A 254 14.47 -13.62 4.85
CA GLU A 254 13.73 -14.41 5.81
C GLU A 254 12.68 -15.26 5.08
N THR A 255 12.84 -16.58 5.05
CA THR A 255 11.84 -17.48 4.46
C THR A 255 10.86 -17.93 5.53
N LEU A 256 9.59 -17.53 5.42
CA LEU A 256 8.55 -17.90 6.38
C LEU A 256 7.93 -19.25 6.01
N GLU A 257 7.63 -19.45 4.73
CA GLU A 257 7.02 -20.69 4.20
C GLU A 257 7.64 -21.06 2.84
N GLY A 258 7.84 -22.35 2.63
CA GLY A 258 8.45 -22.90 1.42
C GLY A 258 9.98 -22.83 1.46
N LYS A 259 10.62 -22.46 0.34
CA LYS A 259 12.08 -22.37 0.22
C LYS A 259 12.51 -21.35 -0.84
N VAL A 260 13.54 -20.59 -0.53
CA VAL A 260 14.07 -19.53 -1.39
C VAL A 260 15.55 -19.77 -1.64
N ALA A 261 15.97 -19.70 -2.90
CA ALA A 261 17.39 -19.69 -3.23
C ALA A 261 17.92 -18.26 -3.06
N LEU A 262 18.96 -18.08 -2.24
CA LEU A 262 19.69 -16.81 -2.13
C LEU A 262 21.03 -16.96 -2.82
N SER A 263 21.24 -16.17 -3.88
CA SER A 263 22.45 -16.22 -4.69
C SER A 263 23.23 -14.90 -4.58
N ALA A 264 24.52 -14.97 -4.29
CA ALA A 264 25.45 -13.83 -4.26
C ALA A 264 26.89 -14.32 -4.55
N GLU A 265 27.73 -13.50 -5.19
CA GLU A 265 29.13 -13.84 -5.51
C GLU A 265 29.34 -15.26 -6.07
N GLN A 266 28.54 -15.66 -7.06
CA GLN A 266 28.59 -16.99 -7.70
C GLN A 266 28.30 -18.19 -6.78
N ALA A 267 27.93 -17.94 -5.52
CA ALA A 267 27.47 -18.94 -4.58
C ALA A 267 25.95 -18.83 -4.40
N GLU A 268 25.35 -19.95 -4.03
CA GLU A 268 23.92 -20.05 -3.76
C GLU A 268 23.69 -20.90 -2.50
N VAL A 269 22.74 -20.46 -1.67
CA VAL A 269 22.26 -21.22 -0.52
C VAL A 269 20.75 -21.36 -0.59
N GLU A 270 20.24 -22.56 -0.31
CA GLU A 270 18.80 -22.78 -0.15
C GLU A 270 18.39 -22.39 1.28
N VAL A 271 17.46 -21.45 1.41
CA VAL A 271 16.92 -20.98 2.70
C VAL A 271 15.50 -21.53 2.87
N ALA A 272 15.36 -22.57 3.70
CA ALA A 272 14.08 -23.23 3.94
C ALA A 272 13.16 -22.41 4.87
N GLY A 273 11.87 -22.77 4.90
CA GLY A 273 10.88 -22.17 5.78
C GLY A 273 11.32 -22.18 7.25
N GLY A 274 11.19 -21.03 7.90
CA GLY A 274 11.69 -20.80 9.25
C GLY A 274 13.18 -20.50 9.34
N GLN A 275 13.86 -20.25 8.22
CA GLN A 275 15.26 -19.85 8.20
C GLN A 275 15.47 -18.46 7.58
N GLY A 276 16.61 -17.86 7.91
CA GLY A 276 17.11 -16.67 7.24
C GLY A 276 18.57 -16.81 6.83
N SER A 277 18.96 -16.05 5.82
CA SER A 277 20.36 -15.89 5.39
C SER A 277 20.64 -14.42 5.04
N ARG A 278 21.91 -14.05 5.08
CA ARG A 278 22.41 -12.70 4.81
C ARG A 278 23.52 -12.78 3.77
N ALA A 279 23.52 -11.84 2.84
CA ALA A 279 24.60 -11.64 1.88
C ALA A 279 25.12 -10.21 2.00
N LYS A 280 26.40 -10.07 2.36
CA LYS A 280 27.09 -8.77 2.36
C LYS A 280 27.61 -8.48 0.95
N PRO A 281 27.75 -7.21 0.54
CA PRO A 281 28.31 -6.88 -0.76
C PRO A 281 29.69 -7.53 -0.96
N GLY A 282 29.91 -8.15 -2.13
CA GLY A 282 31.20 -8.77 -2.43
C GLY A 282 31.49 -10.06 -1.64
N SER A 283 30.50 -10.64 -0.95
CA SER A 283 30.65 -11.91 -0.23
C SER A 283 29.58 -12.92 -0.60
N PRO A 284 29.88 -14.24 -0.54
CA PRO A 284 28.86 -15.27 -0.71
C PRO A 284 27.81 -15.20 0.40
N PRO A 285 26.60 -15.78 0.20
CA PRO A 285 25.59 -15.84 1.24
C PRO A 285 26.08 -16.61 2.48
N GLU A 286 25.72 -16.13 3.66
CA GLU A 286 25.95 -16.84 4.92
C GLU A 286 25.08 -18.11 4.98
N SER A 287 25.54 -19.13 5.70
CA SER A 287 24.76 -20.35 5.91
C SER A 287 23.39 -20.03 6.54
N PRO A 288 22.29 -20.64 6.05
CA PRO A 288 20.97 -20.42 6.61
C PRO A 288 20.90 -20.78 8.10
N ARG A 289 20.14 -20.00 8.87
CA ARG A 289 19.93 -20.22 10.30
C ARG A 289 18.47 -20.07 10.71
N PRO A 290 18.03 -20.71 11.81
CA PRO A 290 16.66 -20.60 12.28
C PRO A 290 16.26 -19.16 12.61
N LEU A 291 15.06 -18.75 12.19
CA LEU A 291 14.40 -17.53 12.64
C LEU A 291 13.84 -17.72 14.05
N LEU A 292 13.75 -16.62 14.80
CA LEU A 292 13.09 -16.63 16.10
C LEU A 292 11.60 -17.00 15.96
N THR A 293 11.12 -17.78 16.92
CA THR A 293 9.72 -18.18 16.99
C THR A 293 8.81 -17.01 17.33
N ALA A 294 7.50 -17.20 17.15
CA ALA A 294 6.51 -16.18 17.42
C ALA A 294 6.43 -15.82 18.92
N PRO A 295 6.56 -14.54 19.31
CA PRO A 295 6.38 -14.12 20.70
C PRO A 295 5.00 -14.49 21.26
N THR A 296 4.97 -14.90 22.52
CA THR A 296 3.69 -15.18 23.21
C THR A 296 3.11 -13.89 23.80
N LEU A 297 1.96 -13.46 23.28
CA LEU A 297 1.27 -12.27 23.75
C LEU A 297 0.61 -12.50 25.12
N VAL A 298 0.82 -11.55 26.03
CA VAL A 298 0.16 -11.53 27.35
C VAL A 298 -1.20 -10.84 27.22
N GLY A 299 -1.24 -9.63 26.65
CA GLY A 299 -2.48 -8.91 26.42
C GLY A 299 -2.29 -7.48 25.90
N PRO A 300 -3.40 -6.79 25.59
CA PRO A 300 -4.78 -7.26 25.66
C PRO A 300 -5.12 -8.26 24.54
N ARG A 301 -5.95 -9.26 24.85
CA ARG A 301 -6.46 -10.24 23.86
C ARG A 301 -7.76 -9.79 23.17
N GLY A 302 -8.30 -8.67 23.62
CA GLY A 302 -9.64 -8.15 23.33
C GLY A 302 -10.03 -7.09 24.36
N GLY A 303 -11.17 -6.42 24.13
CA GLY A 303 -11.77 -5.48 25.09
C GLY A 303 -11.86 -4.05 24.56
N THR A 304 -12.69 -3.28 25.25
CA THR A 304 -12.89 -1.84 25.00
C THR A 304 -12.26 -1.06 26.15
N PHE A 305 -11.49 -0.03 25.81
CA PHE A 305 -10.74 0.76 26.76
C PHE A 305 -11.03 2.26 26.57
N PRO A 306 -11.04 3.08 27.64
CA PRO A 306 -11.19 4.53 27.51
C PRO A 306 -9.97 5.20 26.85
N THR A 307 -8.79 4.58 26.97
CA THR A 307 -7.55 5.01 26.32
C THR A 307 -6.79 3.81 25.79
N ALA A 308 -5.80 4.02 24.92
CA ALA A 308 -5.03 2.94 24.33
C ALA A 308 -4.33 2.10 25.42
N PRO A 309 -4.60 0.78 25.52
CA PRO A 309 -4.02 -0.06 26.55
C PRO A 309 -2.53 -0.32 26.30
N LYS A 310 -1.79 -0.65 27.36
CA LYS A 310 -0.41 -1.15 27.22
C LYS A 310 -0.44 -2.55 26.60
N LEU A 311 0.36 -2.75 25.55
CA LEU A 311 0.56 -4.06 24.93
C LEU A 311 1.70 -4.77 25.65
N ALA A 312 1.55 -6.06 25.95
CA ALA A 312 2.55 -6.84 26.66
C ALA A 312 2.70 -8.26 26.08
N TRP A 313 3.93 -8.75 26.07
CA TRP A 313 4.30 -10.09 25.61
C TRP A 313 5.38 -10.69 26.53
N ARG A 314 5.66 -11.98 26.36
CA ARG A 314 6.72 -12.66 27.11
C ARG A 314 8.07 -12.38 26.45
N THR A 315 9.12 -12.34 27.27
CA THR A 315 10.50 -12.36 26.75
C THR A 315 10.73 -13.62 25.92
N LEU A 316 11.57 -13.50 24.91
CA LEU A 316 11.91 -14.57 23.97
C LEU A 316 13.43 -14.66 23.91
N GLU A 317 13.95 -15.84 24.20
CA GLU A 317 15.38 -16.10 24.12
C GLU A 317 15.92 -15.82 22.71
N GLY A 318 17.08 -15.16 22.62
CA GLY A 318 17.69 -14.75 21.36
C GLY A 318 17.14 -13.45 20.76
N ALA A 319 16.04 -12.89 21.29
CA ALA A 319 15.54 -11.59 20.85
C ALA A 319 16.43 -10.46 21.39
N ALA A 320 16.96 -9.64 20.48
CA ALA A 320 17.62 -8.39 20.82
C ALA A 320 16.60 -7.25 20.96
N THR A 321 15.61 -7.21 20.07
CA THR A 321 14.49 -6.25 20.11
C THR A 321 13.19 -6.91 19.64
N TYR A 322 12.10 -6.16 19.73
CA TYR A 322 10.79 -6.52 19.26
C TYR A 322 10.26 -5.47 18.31
N ARG A 323 9.65 -5.93 17.23
CA ARG A 323 8.86 -5.12 16.30
C ARG A 323 7.38 -5.33 16.58
N VAL A 324 6.71 -4.27 16.99
CA VAL A 324 5.27 -4.24 17.24
C VAL A 324 4.58 -3.56 16.07
N GLU A 325 3.63 -4.25 15.46
CA GLU A 325 2.79 -3.67 14.42
C GLU A 325 1.37 -3.46 14.94
N LEU A 326 0.82 -2.28 14.71
CA LEU A 326 -0.59 -1.94 14.91
C LEU A 326 -1.23 -1.64 13.56
N ALA A 327 -2.45 -2.15 13.31
CA ALA A 327 -3.16 -1.96 12.05
C ALA A 327 -4.64 -1.68 12.25
N ARG A 328 -5.28 -1.10 11.24
CA ARG A 328 -6.74 -0.90 11.21
C ARG A 328 -7.51 -2.13 10.73
N THR A 329 -6.84 -3.06 10.07
CA THR A 329 -7.42 -4.29 9.53
C THR A 329 -6.66 -5.52 10.04
N ALA A 330 -7.37 -6.65 10.18
CA ALA A 330 -6.79 -7.88 10.73
C ALA A 330 -5.74 -8.52 9.80
N ASP A 331 -5.78 -8.21 8.51
CA ASP A 331 -4.84 -8.66 7.49
C ASP A 331 -3.59 -7.77 7.41
N PHE A 332 -3.51 -6.69 8.19
CA PHE A 332 -2.41 -5.72 8.16
C PHE A 332 -2.21 -5.07 6.77
N ALA A 333 -3.29 -4.95 5.98
CA ALA A 333 -3.25 -4.27 4.69
C ALA A 333 -3.34 -2.74 4.80
N ALA A 334 -4.02 -2.20 5.82
CA ALA A 334 -4.29 -0.76 5.94
C ALA A 334 -3.81 -0.14 7.26
N ASP A 335 -3.16 1.02 7.14
CA ASP A 335 -2.70 1.88 8.25
C ASP A 335 -1.92 1.11 9.32
N VAL A 336 -0.88 0.40 8.87
CA VAL A 336 0.06 -0.30 9.73
C VAL A 336 1.09 0.69 10.23
N GLN A 337 1.29 0.67 11.55
CA GLN A 337 2.30 1.44 12.25
C GLN A 337 3.23 0.48 12.95
N THR A 338 4.52 0.71 12.79
CA THR A 338 5.59 -0.16 13.29
C THR A 338 6.32 0.56 14.42
N PHE A 339 6.57 -0.16 15.51
CA PHE A 339 7.34 0.32 16.65
C PHE A 339 8.39 -0.71 17.03
N ASP A 340 9.65 -0.30 17.08
CA ASP A 340 10.73 -1.14 17.55
C ASP A 340 11.06 -0.81 19.02
N THR A 341 11.19 -1.83 19.88
CA THR A 341 11.48 -1.68 21.31
C THR A 341 12.30 -2.85 21.85
N ALA A 342 13.21 -2.59 22.80
CA ALA A 342 13.90 -3.65 23.54
C ALA A 342 13.09 -4.15 24.75
N SER A 343 12.00 -3.47 25.09
CA SER A 343 11.11 -3.87 26.19
C SER A 343 10.14 -4.98 25.77
N THR A 344 9.54 -5.67 26.75
CA THR A 344 8.46 -6.66 26.51
C THR A 344 7.06 -6.05 26.60
N GLU A 345 7.00 -4.72 26.50
CA GLU A 345 5.78 -3.94 26.57
C GLU A 345 5.88 -2.68 25.71
N LEU A 346 4.73 -2.22 25.22
CA LEU A 346 4.60 -0.96 24.49
C LEU A 346 3.41 -0.18 25.03
N ALA A 347 3.68 1.02 25.55
CA ALA A 347 2.65 2.04 25.73
C ALA A 347 2.32 2.59 24.33
N VAL A 348 1.12 2.30 23.83
CA VAL A 348 0.74 2.65 22.45
C VAL A 348 0.83 4.17 22.25
N PRO A 349 1.70 4.65 21.35
CA PRO A 349 1.88 6.09 21.18
C PRO A 349 0.66 6.76 20.53
N GLY A 350 0.37 7.98 21.01
CA GLY A 350 -0.65 8.87 20.46
C GLY A 350 -2.09 8.49 20.82
N PRO A 351 -3.05 9.41 20.58
CA PRO A 351 -4.46 9.09 20.73
C PRO A 351 -4.85 8.00 19.74
N ARG A 352 -5.56 6.98 20.23
CA ARG A 352 -6.14 5.91 19.42
C ARG A 352 -7.64 5.96 19.60
N GLN A 353 -8.38 5.82 18.52
CA GLN A 353 -9.83 5.68 18.55
C GLN A 353 -10.27 4.52 17.68
N GLY A 354 -11.34 3.86 18.10
CA GLY A 354 -11.90 2.70 17.43
C GLY A 354 -11.01 1.46 17.53
N LYS A 355 -11.33 0.48 16.69
CA LYS A 355 -10.70 -0.84 16.68
C LYS A 355 -9.29 -0.82 16.09
N TRP A 356 -8.37 -1.51 16.76
CA TRP A 356 -7.00 -1.76 16.34
C TRP A 356 -6.65 -3.23 16.46
N PHE A 357 -5.86 -3.72 15.50
CA PHE A 357 -5.26 -5.05 15.52
C PHE A 357 -3.77 -4.90 15.79
N TRP A 358 -3.17 -5.85 16.51
CA TRP A 358 -1.75 -5.79 16.83
C TRP A 358 -1.10 -7.18 16.81
N ARG A 359 0.19 -7.19 16.45
CA ARG A 359 1.06 -8.36 16.50
C ARG A 359 2.50 -7.95 16.84
N VAL A 360 3.29 -8.91 17.31
CA VAL A 360 4.69 -8.71 17.70
C VAL A 360 5.56 -9.73 16.99
N MET A 361 6.72 -9.28 16.51
CA MET A 361 7.79 -10.12 15.98
C MET A 361 9.04 -9.87 16.82
N ALA A 362 9.80 -10.92 17.13
CA ALA A 362 11.13 -10.76 17.72
C ALA A 362 12.16 -10.49 16.62
N VAL A 363 13.19 -9.73 16.94
CA VAL A 363 14.32 -9.44 16.06
C VAL A 363 15.59 -9.91 16.76
N ASP A 364 16.40 -10.71 16.08
CA ASP A 364 17.67 -11.20 16.64
C ASP A 364 18.78 -10.12 16.61
N GLY A 365 19.94 -10.44 17.20
CA GLY A 365 21.09 -9.52 17.26
C GLY A 365 21.70 -9.15 15.90
N ASP A 366 21.32 -9.83 14.83
CA ASP A 366 21.76 -9.59 13.47
C ASP A 366 20.68 -8.93 12.58
N GLY A 367 19.53 -8.61 13.18
CA GLY A 367 18.42 -7.92 12.54
C GLY A 367 17.43 -8.82 11.80
N PHE A 368 17.52 -10.15 11.94
CA PHE A 368 16.53 -11.05 11.34
C PHE A 368 15.19 -10.94 12.07
N VAL A 369 14.11 -10.72 11.32
CA VAL A 369 12.77 -10.62 11.88
C VAL A 369 12.11 -12.00 11.91
N GLY A 370 11.76 -12.46 13.11
CA GLY A 370 11.13 -13.75 13.35
C GLY A 370 9.67 -13.84 12.90
N PHE A 371 9.01 -14.92 13.33
CA PHE A 371 7.60 -15.14 13.03
C PHE A 371 6.70 -14.15 13.77
N PRO A 372 5.60 -13.70 13.13
CA PRO A 372 4.61 -12.88 13.81
C PRO A 372 3.87 -13.69 14.87
N SER A 373 3.56 -13.03 15.99
CA SER A 373 2.64 -13.54 16.99
C SER A 373 1.24 -13.79 16.42
N LYS A 374 0.39 -14.43 17.22
CA LYS A 374 -1.07 -14.33 17.00
C LYS A 374 -1.48 -12.86 16.94
N ILE A 375 -2.53 -12.59 16.17
CA ILE A 375 -3.11 -11.26 16.05
C ILE A 375 -4.16 -11.12 17.14
N TYR A 376 -4.03 -10.08 17.95
CA TYR A 376 -5.06 -9.66 18.90
C TYR A 376 -5.60 -8.29 18.53
N ALA A 377 -6.70 -7.90 19.16
CA ALA A 377 -7.35 -6.63 18.91
C ALA A 377 -7.76 -5.96 20.22
N PHE A 378 -7.96 -4.66 20.16
CA PHE A 378 -8.59 -3.86 21.21
C PHE A 378 -9.39 -2.72 20.55
N ASP A 379 -10.35 -2.18 21.28
CA ASP A 379 -11.11 -0.99 20.87
C ASP A 379 -10.85 0.15 21.87
N VAL A 380 -10.74 1.37 21.37
CA VAL A 380 -10.61 2.57 22.20
C VAL A 380 -11.81 3.47 21.99
N GLN A 381 -12.61 3.59 23.05
CA GLN A 381 -13.84 4.38 23.10
C GLN A 381 -13.75 5.31 24.32
N PRO A 382 -13.46 6.61 24.12
CA PRO A 382 -13.23 7.58 25.18
C PRO A 382 -14.39 7.75 26.17
#